data_AF-A0A1H1B4V8-F1
#
_entry.id   AF-A0A1H1B4V8-F1
#
_cell.length_a   1.000
_cell.length_b   1.000
_cell.length_c   1.000
_cell.angle_alpha   90.00
_cell.angle_beta   90.00
_cell.angle_gamma   90.00
#
_symmetry.space_group_name_H-M   'P 1'
#
loop_
_entity.id
_entity.type
_entity.pdbx_description
1 polymer ?
#
loop_
_entity_poly.entity_id
_entity_poly.type
_entity_poly.pdbx_seq_one_letter_code
_entity_poly.pdbx_strand_id
1 'polypeptide(L)'
;MTAGPAARFAASRRTWEPIDWWRLEARAWQEAPAVRRVIAVFAPTSVFRELAVHSGRNPAVTVLLLVWNLVGLGAPVVGAALLLGWVFGRADVAAVGAAGFAFAAGAVVAGAGLVTTGRDAGRVDAGSAHAIGWVHVLAAGAALIAAILAVVQNEAEGAGGVAFIAADLVVGALYFVIFRRKPTDGSERWKRTVDRLAAAVSALDEDTRARILADLGDAIDELETAGRIPESLAADARQTPPGMLGARFAPRGA
;
A
#
# COMPACT_ATOMS: atom_id res chain seq x y z
N MET A 1 2.84 -40.47 1.53
CA MET A 1 2.51 -39.09 1.95
C MET A 1 2.07 -38.32 0.72
N THR A 2 0.99 -37.55 0.79
CA THR A 2 0.53 -36.75 -0.36
C THR A 2 1.41 -35.52 -0.51
N ALA A 3 2.00 -35.31 -1.69
CA ALA A 3 2.82 -34.15 -1.98
C ALA A 3 2.05 -32.85 -1.66
N GLY A 4 2.71 -31.91 -0.98
CA GLY A 4 2.12 -30.65 -0.61
C GLY A 4 1.91 -29.72 -1.81
N PRO A 5 1.25 -28.56 -1.60
CA PRO A 5 0.95 -27.60 -2.67
C PRO A 5 2.17 -27.11 -3.45
N ALA A 6 3.30 -26.87 -2.78
CA ALA A 6 4.53 -26.38 -3.42
C ALA A 6 5.18 -27.50 -4.24
N ALA A 7 5.31 -28.70 -3.68
CA ALA A 7 5.87 -29.84 -4.39
C ALA A 7 5.04 -30.22 -5.62
N ARG A 8 3.70 -30.22 -5.52
CA ARG A 8 2.81 -30.44 -6.67
C ARG A 8 2.99 -29.39 -7.76
N PHE A 9 3.20 -28.13 -7.37
CA PHE A 9 3.46 -27.07 -8.34
C PHE A 9 4.80 -27.28 -9.04
N ALA A 10 5.88 -27.54 -8.30
CA ALA A 10 7.19 -27.86 -8.87
C ALA A 10 7.09 -29.02 -9.88
N ALA A 11 6.46 -30.13 -9.49
CA ALA A 11 6.26 -31.31 -10.34
C ALA A 11 5.46 -31.00 -11.63
N SER A 12 4.53 -30.05 -11.58
CA SER A 12 3.70 -29.69 -12.74
C SER A 12 4.41 -28.84 -13.80
N ARG A 13 5.54 -28.20 -13.45
CA ARG A 13 6.24 -27.28 -14.36
C ARG A 13 7.15 -28.03 -15.32
N ARG A 14 7.14 -27.67 -16.61
CA ARG A 14 8.09 -28.24 -17.58
C ARG A 14 9.39 -27.46 -17.63
N THR A 15 9.30 -26.16 -17.41
CA THR A 15 10.41 -25.21 -17.33
C THR A 15 10.29 -24.42 -16.04
N TRP A 16 11.43 -23.97 -15.52
CA TRP A 16 11.47 -23.15 -14.31
C TRP A 16 11.93 -21.75 -14.66
N GLU A 17 11.03 -20.77 -14.46
CA GLU A 17 11.34 -19.36 -14.68
C GLU A 17 11.60 -18.66 -13.33
N PRO A 18 12.36 -17.55 -13.30
CA PRO A 18 12.59 -16.80 -12.06
C PRO A 18 11.29 -16.46 -11.31
N ILE A 19 10.23 -16.07 -12.03
CA ILE A 19 8.94 -15.73 -11.44
C ILE A 19 8.25 -16.90 -10.73
N ASP A 20 8.60 -18.14 -11.08
CA ASP A 20 8.01 -19.34 -10.48
C ASP A 20 8.44 -19.53 -9.02
N TRP A 21 9.57 -18.95 -8.59
CA TRP A 21 9.95 -18.90 -7.18
C TRP A 21 8.91 -18.17 -6.31
N TRP A 22 8.38 -17.05 -6.80
CA TRP A 22 7.31 -16.32 -6.11
C TRP A 22 6.02 -17.15 -6.03
N ARG A 23 5.70 -17.88 -7.10
CA ARG A 23 4.50 -18.72 -7.20
C ARG A 23 4.60 -19.99 -6.35
N LEU A 24 5.80 -20.52 -6.19
CA LEU A 24 6.10 -21.64 -5.31
C LEU A 24 5.83 -21.24 -3.86
N GLU A 25 6.41 -20.12 -3.42
CA GLU A 25 6.18 -19.60 -2.07
C GLU A 25 4.72 -19.27 -1.83
N ALA A 26 4.03 -18.66 -2.80
CA ALA A 26 2.60 -18.34 -2.67
C ALA A 26 1.75 -19.58 -2.34
N ARG A 27 2.15 -20.76 -2.86
CA ARG A 27 1.47 -22.05 -2.63
C ARG A 27 1.89 -22.69 -1.32
N ALA A 28 3.18 -22.68 -0.99
CA ALA A 28 3.68 -23.17 0.29
C ALA A 28 3.00 -22.46 1.46
N TRP A 29 2.87 -21.14 1.38
CA TRP A 29 2.30 -20.31 2.45
C TRP A 29 0.77 -20.20 2.38
N GLN A 30 0.06 -21.04 1.61
CA GLN A 30 -1.38 -20.89 1.41
C GLN A 30 -2.18 -20.92 2.73
N GLU A 31 -1.73 -21.72 3.70
CA GLU A 31 -2.32 -21.88 5.04
C GLU A 31 -1.88 -20.79 6.03
N ALA A 32 -0.97 -19.89 5.62
CA ALA A 32 -0.44 -18.80 6.43
C ALA A 32 -0.72 -17.41 5.81
N PRO A 33 -1.98 -16.91 5.86
CA PRO A 33 -2.35 -15.62 5.26
C PRO A 33 -1.55 -14.42 5.80
N ALA A 34 -1.11 -14.47 7.05
CA ALA A 34 -0.25 -13.44 7.63
C ALA A 34 1.11 -13.35 6.92
N VAL A 35 1.75 -14.51 6.67
CA VAL A 35 3.03 -14.60 5.95
C VAL A 35 2.86 -14.15 4.49
N ARG A 36 1.83 -14.64 3.79
CA ARG A 36 1.54 -14.23 2.40
C ARG A 36 1.36 -12.73 2.22
N ARG A 37 0.71 -12.06 3.18
CA ARG A 37 0.56 -10.60 3.15
C ARG A 37 1.89 -9.86 3.23
N VAL A 38 2.84 -10.36 4.02
CA VAL A 38 4.17 -9.76 4.10
C VAL A 38 4.96 -10.07 2.83
N ILE A 39 4.92 -11.31 2.32
CA ILE A 39 5.56 -11.71 1.06
C ILE A 39 5.07 -10.86 -0.13
N ALA A 40 3.77 -10.55 -0.18
CA ALA A 40 3.19 -9.70 -1.23
C ALA A 40 3.85 -8.31 -1.33
N VAL A 41 4.41 -7.78 -0.23
CA VAL A 41 5.15 -6.51 -0.24
C VAL A 41 6.44 -6.62 -1.07
N PHE A 42 7.03 -7.80 -1.17
CA PHE A 42 8.23 -8.07 -1.97
C PHE A 42 7.93 -8.55 -3.40
N ALA A 43 6.75 -9.12 -3.65
CA ALA A 43 6.43 -9.78 -4.91
C ALA A 43 6.16 -8.83 -6.09
N PRO A 44 6.62 -9.13 -7.32
CA PRO A 44 6.21 -8.42 -8.53
C PRO A 44 4.68 -8.28 -8.65
N THR A 45 4.22 -7.22 -9.32
CA THR A 45 2.78 -6.93 -9.49
C THR A 45 2.01 -8.08 -10.16
N SER A 46 2.69 -8.84 -11.02
CA SER A 46 2.17 -10.05 -11.69
C SER A 46 1.81 -11.18 -10.73
N VAL A 47 2.47 -11.28 -9.57
CA VAL A 47 2.23 -12.35 -8.56
C VAL A 47 1.52 -11.81 -7.31
N PHE A 48 1.43 -10.47 -7.17
CA PHE A 48 0.73 -9.82 -6.08
C PHE A 48 -0.72 -10.30 -5.92
N ARG A 49 -1.47 -10.44 -7.03
CA ARG A 49 -2.85 -10.93 -6.98
C ARG A 49 -2.92 -12.37 -6.46
N GLU A 50 -2.01 -13.24 -6.89
CA GLU A 50 -1.95 -14.62 -6.38
C GLU A 50 -1.64 -14.67 -4.88
N LEU A 51 -0.90 -13.71 -4.34
CA LEU A 51 -0.55 -13.65 -2.91
C LEU A 51 -1.61 -12.97 -2.03
N ALA A 52 -2.35 -11.98 -2.56
CA ALA A 52 -3.20 -11.09 -1.77
C ALA A 52 -4.66 -11.57 -1.55
N VAL A 53 -5.12 -12.60 -2.26
CA VAL A 53 -6.55 -12.98 -2.36
C VAL A 53 -7.20 -13.41 -1.03
N HIS A 54 -6.46 -13.71 0.03
CA HIS A 54 -7.02 -14.24 1.28
C HIS A 54 -6.79 -13.34 2.50
N SER A 55 -7.08 -12.04 2.40
CA SER A 55 -7.17 -11.18 3.60
C SER A 55 -8.49 -11.44 4.32
N GLY A 56 -8.47 -12.26 5.39
CA GLY A 56 -9.62 -12.56 6.26
C GLY A 56 -10.15 -11.37 7.09
N ARG A 57 -10.18 -10.16 6.52
CA ARG A 57 -10.86 -9.01 7.13
C ARG A 57 -12.36 -9.10 6.85
N ASN A 58 -13.17 -8.70 7.84
CA ASN A 58 -14.60 -8.58 7.67
C ASN A 58 -14.91 -7.64 6.47
N PRO A 59 -15.76 -8.07 5.51
CA PRO A 59 -16.06 -7.30 4.31
C PRO A 59 -16.66 -5.93 4.63
N ALA A 60 -17.49 -5.81 5.68
CA ALA A 60 -18.10 -4.55 6.08
C ALA A 60 -17.05 -3.51 6.54
N VAL A 61 -16.06 -3.95 7.32
CA VAL A 61 -14.94 -3.09 7.76
C VAL A 61 -14.10 -2.66 6.56
N THR A 62 -13.90 -3.54 5.58
CA THR A 62 -13.16 -3.23 4.36
C THR A 62 -13.87 -2.17 3.52
N VAL A 63 -15.19 -2.30 3.34
CA VAL A 63 -16.02 -1.30 2.63
C VAL A 63 -16.01 0.04 3.37
N LEU A 64 -16.15 0.04 4.69
CA LEU A 64 -16.12 1.28 5.47
C LEU A 64 -14.78 2.01 5.33
N LEU A 65 -13.67 1.28 5.40
CA LEU A 65 -12.33 1.84 5.19
C LEU A 65 -12.13 2.34 3.75
N LEU A 66 -12.69 1.66 2.75
CA LEU A 66 -12.66 2.12 1.36
C LEU A 66 -13.41 3.44 1.19
N VAL A 67 -14.63 3.53 1.72
CA VAL A 67 -15.44 4.77 1.68
C VAL A 67 -14.72 5.89 2.43
N TRP A 68 -14.19 5.61 3.61
CA TRP A 68 -13.43 6.58 4.41
C TRP A 68 -12.24 7.16 3.62
N ASN A 69 -11.44 6.30 2.97
CA ASN A 69 -10.31 6.74 2.15
C ASN A 69 -10.75 7.48 0.88
N LEU A 70 -11.85 7.05 0.25
CA LEU A 70 -12.40 7.71 -0.94
C LEU A 70 -12.88 9.12 -0.62
N VAL A 71 -13.52 9.31 0.54
CA VAL A 71 -13.95 10.64 1.02
C VAL A 71 -12.72 11.50 1.32
N GLY A 72 -11.72 10.97 2.02
CA GLY A 72 -10.50 11.73 2.35
C GLY A 72 -9.77 12.28 1.13
N LEU A 73 -9.63 11.47 0.07
CA LEU A 73 -8.93 11.87 -1.16
C LEU A 73 -9.83 12.60 -2.16
N GLY A 74 -11.11 12.22 -2.22
CA GLY A 74 -12.05 12.74 -3.22
C GLY A 74 -12.66 14.08 -2.84
N ALA A 75 -12.91 14.32 -1.55
CA ALA A 75 -13.61 15.53 -1.12
C ALA A 75 -12.85 16.84 -1.46
N PRO A 76 -11.52 16.95 -1.30
CA PRO A 76 -10.77 18.13 -1.76
C PRO A 76 -10.88 18.36 -3.28
N VAL A 77 -10.86 17.28 -4.06
CA VAL A 77 -11.00 17.35 -5.54
C VAL A 77 -12.39 17.83 -5.93
N VAL A 78 -13.44 17.32 -5.27
CA VAL A 78 -14.82 17.78 -5.47
C VAL A 78 -14.94 19.25 -5.06
N GLY A 79 -14.38 19.65 -3.93
CA GLY A 79 -14.37 21.04 -3.47
C GLY A 79 -13.73 21.99 -4.49
N ALA A 80 -12.56 21.62 -5.04
CA ALA A 80 -11.93 22.39 -6.11
C ALA A 80 -12.79 22.44 -7.38
N ALA A 81 -13.41 21.30 -7.77
CA ALA A 81 -14.25 21.21 -8.96
C ALA A 81 -15.49 22.13 -8.89
N LEU A 82 -16.07 22.32 -7.70
CA LEU A 82 -17.21 23.23 -7.49
C LEU A 82 -16.89 24.68 -7.85
N LEU A 83 -15.62 25.09 -7.77
CA LEU A 83 -15.20 26.45 -8.11
C LEU A 83 -14.91 26.65 -9.60
N LEU A 84 -14.75 25.57 -10.38
CA LEU A 84 -14.37 25.66 -11.80
C LEU A 84 -15.42 26.37 -12.66
N GLY A 85 -16.71 26.23 -12.30
CA GLY A 85 -17.80 26.92 -12.99
C GLY A 85 -17.58 28.43 -12.99
N TRP A 86 -17.24 29.00 -11.84
CA TRP A 86 -16.93 30.41 -11.71
C TRP A 86 -15.59 30.78 -12.38
N VAL A 87 -14.53 30.00 -12.15
CA VAL A 87 -13.19 30.26 -12.73
C VAL A 87 -13.23 30.34 -14.26
N PHE A 88 -14.08 29.55 -14.93
CA PHE A 88 -14.23 29.56 -16.38
C PHE A 88 -15.40 30.42 -16.88
N GLY A 89 -15.97 31.29 -16.04
CA GLY A 89 -17.04 32.21 -16.43
C GLY A 89 -18.38 31.53 -16.79
N ARG A 90 -18.61 30.31 -16.29
CA ARG A 90 -19.88 29.56 -16.46
C ARG A 90 -20.86 29.78 -15.31
N ALA A 91 -20.45 30.48 -14.27
CA ALA A 91 -21.28 30.88 -13.14
C ALA A 91 -20.86 32.27 -12.67
N ASP A 92 -21.83 33.12 -12.35
CA ASP A 92 -21.60 34.51 -11.91
C ASP A 92 -21.13 34.60 -10.45
N VAL A 93 -21.33 33.53 -9.67
CA VAL A 93 -20.99 33.47 -8.25
C VAL A 93 -20.25 32.17 -7.96
N ALA A 94 -19.14 32.27 -7.22
CA ALA A 94 -18.37 31.13 -6.75
C ALA A 94 -19.02 30.52 -5.50
N ALA A 95 -19.31 29.22 -5.53
CA ALA A 95 -19.87 28.46 -4.41
C ALA A 95 -18.81 28.15 -3.31
N VAL A 96 -18.19 29.20 -2.76
CA VAL A 96 -17.07 29.11 -1.80
C VAL A 96 -17.46 28.36 -0.52
N GLY A 97 -18.68 28.59 -0.01
CA GLY A 97 -19.18 27.89 1.17
C GLY A 97 -19.29 26.38 0.96
N ALA A 98 -19.91 25.95 -0.15
CA ALA A 98 -20.08 24.55 -0.49
C ALA A 98 -18.73 23.86 -0.75
N ALA A 99 -17.82 24.52 -1.48
CA ALA A 99 -16.46 24.06 -1.67
C ALA A 99 -15.76 23.88 -0.31
N GLY A 100 -15.84 24.87 0.58
CA GLY A 100 -15.28 24.83 1.91
C GLY A 100 -15.74 23.63 2.74
N PHE A 101 -17.02 23.27 2.71
CA PHE A 101 -17.51 22.07 3.42
C PHE A 101 -16.91 20.77 2.87
N ALA A 102 -16.71 20.66 1.55
CA ALA A 102 -16.05 19.50 0.97
C ALA A 102 -14.58 19.39 1.44
N PHE A 103 -13.85 20.52 1.48
CA PHE A 103 -12.51 20.56 2.05
C PHE A 103 -12.49 20.23 3.55
N ALA A 104 -13.46 20.72 4.34
CA ALA A 104 -13.58 20.37 5.75
C ALA A 104 -13.74 18.85 5.96
N ALA A 105 -14.55 18.19 5.14
CA ALA A 105 -14.71 16.74 5.19
C ALA A 105 -13.40 16.00 4.89
N GLY A 106 -12.67 16.43 3.86
CA GLY A 106 -11.33 15.91 3.54
C GLY A 106 -10.34 16.11 4.69
N ALA A 107 -10.30 17.33 5.25
CA ALA A 107 -9.41 17.72 6.34
C ALA A 107 -9.66 16.90 7.61
N VAL A 108 -10.93 16.64 7.96
CA VAL A 108 -11.29 15.81 9.13
C VAL A 108 -10.77 14.38 8.95
N VAL A 109 -10.98 13.79 7.78
CA VAL A 109 -10.55 12.42 7.47
C VAL A 109 -9.02 12.30 7.47
N ALA A 110 -8.34 13.17 6.74
CA ALA A 110 -6.88 13.18 6.65
C ALA A 110 -6.23 13.58 7.99
N GLY A 111 -6.81 14.54 8.70
CA GLY A 111 -6.38 14.95 10.05
C GLY A 111 -6.51 13.83 11.08
N ALA A 112 -7.60 13.06 11.07
CA ALA A 112 -7.72 11.86 11.90
C ALA A 112 -6.62 10.81 11.56
N GLY A 113 -6.29 10.67 10.29
CA GLY A 113 -5.14 9.89 9.82
C GLY A 113 -3.82 10.38 10.42
N LEU A 114 -3.55 11.69 10.39
CA LEU A 114 -2.36 12.29 11.02
C LEU A 114 -2.29 12.04 12.53
N VAL A 115 -3.41 12.18 13.25
CA VAL A 115 -3.42 12.00 14.72
C VAL A 115 -3.16 10.54 15.11
N THR A 116 -3.73 9.60 14.35
CA THR A 116 -3.58 8.17 14.62
C THR A 116 -2.21 7.63 14.22
N THR A 117 -1.67 8.08 13.09
CA THR A 117 -0.41 7.55 12.53
C THR A 117 0.81 8.41 12.83
N GLY A 118 0.64 9.69 13.16
CA GLY A 118 1.73 10.61 13.45
C GLY A 118 2.51 10.29 14.73
N ARG A 119 1.87 9.64 15.73
CA ARG A 119 2.56 9.13 16.93
C ARG A 119 3.57 8.03 16.59
N ASP A 120 3.29 7.29 15.52
CA ASP A 120 4.11 6.20 14.98
C ASP A 120 4.75 6.62 13.63
N ALA A 121 5.05 7.91 13.43
CA ALA A 121 5.46 8.46 12.13
C ALA A 121 6.66 7.72 11.49
N GLY A 122 7.60 7.22 12.31
CA GLY A 122 8.73 6.41 11.83
C GLY A 122 8.35 5.05 11.22
N ARG A 123 7.10 4.61 11.39
CA ARG A 123 6.57 3.35 10.85
C ARG A 123 5.85 3.54 9.50
N VAL A 124 5.50 4.78 9.15
CA VAL A 124 4.80 5.16 7.93
C VAL A 124 5.79 5.46 6.82
N ASP A 125 5.46 5.08 5.58
CA ASP A 125 6.25 5.41 4.40
C ASP A 125 6.03 6.88 4.01
N ALA A 126 7.09 7.69 4.03
CA ALA A 126 7.04 9.11 3.71
C ALA A 126 6.51 9.38 2.29
N GLY A 127 6.81 8.52 1.31
CA GLY A 127 6.32 8.68 -0.06
C GLY A 127 4.81 8.58 -0.15
N SER A 128 4.23 7.57 0.49
CA SER A 128 2.79 7.35 0.54
C SER A 128 2.07 8.47 1.32
N ALA A 129 2.66 8.92 2.42
CA ALA A 129 2.16 10.06 3.19
C ALA A 129 2.19 11.37 2.38
N HIS A 130 3.29 11.64 1.66
CA HIS A 130 3.41 12.81 0.78
C HIS A 130 2.44 12.78 -0.40
N ALA A 131 2.10 11.60 -0.93
CA ALA A 131 1.10 11.50 -1.99
C ALA A 131 -0.28 12.01 -1.52
N ILE A 132 -0.67 11.69 -0.29
CA ILE A 132 -1.86 12.27 0.35
C ILE A 132 -1.68 13.78 0.50
N GLY A 133 -0.56 14.21 1.07
CA GLY A 133 -0.24 15.64 1.24
C GLY A 133 -0.37 16.44 -0.06
N TRP A 134 0.13 15.91 -1.19
CA TRP A 134 0.05 16.57 -2.49
C TRP A 134 -1.38 16.75 -2.99
N VAL A 135 -2.26 15.76 -2.83
CA VAL A 135 -3.67 15.87 -3.24
C VAL A 135 -4.34 17.03 -2.53
N HIS A 136 -4.18 17.12 -1.20
CA HIS A 136 -4.77 18.19 -0.39
C HIS A 136 -4.13 19.54 -0.72
N VAL A 137 -2.80 19.65 -0.76
CA VAL A 137 -2.11 20.93 -1.01
C VAL A 137 -2.45 21.50 -2.39
N LEU A 138 -2.46 20.68 -3.44
CA LEU A 138 -2.74 21.17 -4.79
C LEU A 138 -4.21 21.57 -4.94
N ALA A 139 -5.14 20.72 -4.48
CA ALA A 139 -6.57 21.02 -4.56
C ALA A 139 -6.92 22.25 -3.71
N ALA A 140 -6.50 22.28 -2.44
CA ALA A 140 -6.79 23.38 -1.54
C ALA A 140 -6.06 24.66 -1.95
N GLY A 141 -4.81 24.57 -2.44
CA GLY A 141 -4.06 25.73 -2.92
C GLY A 141 -4.74 26.42 -4.11
N ALA A 142 -5.13 25.66 -5.13
CA ALA A 142 -5.85 26.20 -6.28
C ALA A 142 -7.23 26.76 -5.87
N ALA A 143 -7.97 26.03 -5.05
CA ALA A 143 -9.29 26.46 -4.57
C ALA A 143 -9.20 27.72 -3.68
N LEU A 144 -8.17 27.84 -2.85
CA LEU A 144 -7.97 28.99 -1.97
C LEU A 144 -7.69 30.26 -2.77
N ILE A 145 -6.89 30.16 -3.83
CA ILE A 145 -6.65 31.28 -4.76
C ILE A 145 -7.97 31.72 -5.40
N ALA A 146 -8.74 30.77 -5.97
CA ALA A 146 -10.03 31.08 -6.58
C ALA A 146 -11.03 31.69 -5.59
N ALA A 147 -11.11 31.13 -4.38
CA ALA A 147 -12.01 31.63 -3.34
C ALA A 147 -11.63 33.04 -2.86
N ILE A 148 -10.34 33.33 -2.66
CA ILE A 148 -9.88 34.68 -2.30
C ILE A 148 -10.22 35.68 -3.41
N LEU A 149 -9.97 35.32 -4.67
CA LEU A 149 -10.33 36.18 -5.81
C LEU A 149 -11.83 36.47 -5.86
N ALA A 150 -12.66 35.44 -5.72
CA ALA A 150 -14.12 35.60 -5.69
C ALA A 150 -14.58 36.48 -4.52
N VAL A 151 -13.98 36.33 -3.33
CA VAL A 151 -14.30 37.18 -2.17
C VAL A 151 -13.91 38.64 -2.43
N VAL A 152 -12.72 38.88 -2.99
CA VAL A 152 -12.25 40.24 -3.32
C VAL A 152 -13.13 40.90 -4.39
N GLN A 153 -13.64 40.12 -5.34
CA GLN A 153 -14.56 40.59 -6.39
C GLN A 153 -16.01 40.70 -5.90
N ASN A 154 -16.29 40.31 -4.65
CA ASN A 154 -17.64 40.24 -4.07
C ASN A 154 -18.58 39.29 -4.84
N GLU A 155 -18.00 38.25 -5.44
CA GLU A 155 -18.66 37.19 -6.21
C GLU A 155 -18.61 35.84 -5.47
N ALA A 156 -18.39 35.86 -4.15
CA ALA A 156 -18.33 34.65 -3.34
C ALA A 156 -19.65 34.41 -2.57
N GLU A 157 -20.27 33.25 -2.82
CA GLU A 157 -21.32 32.73 -1.95
C GLU A 157 -20.68 31.98 -0.77
N GLY A 158 -20.97 32.42 0.45
CA GLY A 158 -20.48 31.77 1.66
C GLY A 158 -18.97 31.94 1.88
N ALA A 159 -18.49 33.18 1.89
CA ALA A 159 -17.07 33.53 2.07
C ALA A 159 -16.37 32.86 3.27
N GLY A 160 -17.11 32.48 4.32
CA GLY A 160 -16.58 31.70 5.44
C GLY A 160 -15.96 30.35 5.04
N GLY A 161 -16.34 29.79 3.89
CA GLY A 161 -15.75 28.57 3.33
C GLY A 161 -14.25 28.65 3.11
N VAL A 162 -13.68 29.85 2.93
CA VAL A 162 -12.23 30.09 2.83
C VAL A 162 -11.47 29.48 4.02
N ALA A 163 -12.01 29.59 5.23
CA ALA A 163 -11.36 29.06 6.43
C ALA A 163 -11.21 27.53 6.38
N PHE A 164 -12.21 26.82 5.83
CA PHE A 164 -12.15 25.36 5.69
C PHE A 164 -11.17 24.92 4.60
N ILE A 165 -11.10 25.66 3.49
CA ILE A 165 -10.10 25.41 2.43
C ILE A 165 -8.69 25.62 3.00
N ALA A 166 -8.47 26.70 3.75
CA ALA A 166 -7.19 26.97 4.39
C ALA A 166 -6.81 25.90 5.44
N ALA A 167 -7.78 25.40 6.22
CA ALA A 167 -7.55 24.31 7.16
C ALA A 167 -7.11 23.02 6.47
N ASP A 168 -7.73 22.66 5.34
CA ASP A 168 -7.32 21.50 4.54
C ASP A 168 -5.91 21.65 3.95
N LEU A 169 -5.56 22.85 3.47
CA LEU A 169 -4.21 23.17 3.02
C LEU A 169 -3.17 22.95 4.13
N VAL A 170 -3.48 23.37 5.37
CA VAL A 170 -2.62 23.13 6.53
C VAL A 170 -2.49 21.64 6.82
N VAL A 171 -3.59 20.87 6.77
CA VAL A 171 -3.55 19.41 6.94
C VAL A 171 -2.65 18.76 5.88
N GLY A 172 -2.79 19.16 4.62
CA GLY A 172 -1.93 18.68 3.54
C GLY A 172 -0.45 19.02 3.77
N ALA A 173 -0.13 20.23 4.23
CA ALA A 173 1.23 20.66 4.56
C ALA A 173 1.82 19.86 5.73
N LEU A 174 1.01 19.53 6.74
CA LEU A 174 1.44 18.74 7.90
C LEU A 174 1.92 17.34 7.52
N TYR A 175 1.38 16.73 6.46
CA TYR A 175 1.87 15.43 5.96
C TYR A 175 3.36 15.49 5.55
N PHE A 176 3.84 16.60 4.99
CA PHE A 176 5.25 16.78 4.64
C PHE A 176 6.15 17.05 5.86
N VAL A 177 5.61 17.75 6.86
CA VAL A 177 6.34 18.11 8.08
C VAL A 177 6.48 16.91 9.01
N ILE A 178 5.43 16.11 9.17
CA ILE A 178 5.37 14.98 10.10
C ILE A 178 6.06 13.75 9.49
N PHE A 179 5.85 13.45 8.21
CA PHE A 179 6.40 12.25 7.56
C PHE A 179 7.62 12.55 6.70
N ARG A 180 8.67 13.07 7.33
CA ARG A 180 9.92 13.42 6.64
C ARG A 180 10.63 12.19 6.09
N ARG A 181 10.96 12.23 4.80
CA ARG A 181 11.78 11.21 4.13
C ARG A 181 13.22 11.27 4.67
N LYS A 182 13.73 10.16 5.19
CA LYS A 182 15.14 10.03 5.59
C LYS A 182 15.95 9.38 4.47
N PRO A 183 17.24 9.71 4.33
CA PRO A 183 18.12 9.09 3.34
C PRO A 183 18.18 7.56 3.42
N THR A 184 17.96 6.99 4.61
CA THR A 184 18.01 5.55 4.90
C THR A 184 16.68 4.81 4.73
N ASP A 185 15.61 5.49 4.31
CA ASP A 185 14.25 4.93 4.28
C ASP A 185 14.12 3.65 3.45
N GLY A 186 14.89 3.53 2.36
CA GLY A 186 14.88 2.33 1.50
C GLY A 186 15.41 1.09 2.21
N SER A 187 16.60 1.19 2.81
CA SER A 187 17.21 0.10 3.57
C SER A 187 16.45 -0.21 4.85
N GLU A 188 15.92 0.81 5.54
CA GLU A 188 15.10 0.61 6.74
C GLU A 188 13.74 -0.01 6.40
N ARG A 189 13.13 0.35 5.28
CA ARG A 189 11.90 -0.29 4.80
C ARG A 189 12.14 -1.75 4.47
N TRP A 190 13.23 -2.06 3.77
CA TRP A 190 13.59 -3.44 3.48
C TRP A 190 13.78 -4.25 4.77
N LYS A 191 14.63 -3.77 5.68
CA LYS A 191 14.88 -4.41 6.97
C LYS A 191 13.60 -4.64 7.77
N ARG A 192 12.75 -3.61 7.91
CA ARG A 192 11.46 -3.74 8.61
C ARG A 192 10.53 -4.76 7.97
N THR A 193 10.55 -4.88 6.63
CA THR A 193 9.70 -5.86 5.94
C THR A 193 10.22 -7.27 6.18
N VAL A 194 11.54 -7.46 6.18
CA VAL A 194 12.19 -8.75 6.52
C VAL A 194 11.92 -9.12 7.99
N ASP A 195 12.05 -8.18 8.92
CA ASP A 195 11.76 -8.41 10.35
C ASP A 195 10.29 -8.80 10.57
N ARG A 196 9.35 -8.17 9.86
CA ARG A 196 7.92 -8.53 9.90
C ARG A 196 7.66 -9.92 9.32
N LEU A 197 8.40 -10.32 8.28
CA LEU A 197 8.28 -11.65 7.71
C LEU A 197 8.74 -12.70 8.71
N ALA A 198 9.92 -12.50 9.30
CA ALA A 198 10.45 -13.38 10.33
C ALA A 198 9.47 -13.51 11.51
N ALA A 199 8.95 -12.38 12.02
CA ALA A 199 7.95 -12.38 13.08
C ALA A 199 6.66 -13.14 12.69
N ALA A 200 6.18 -12.97 11.46
CA ALA A 200 4.98 -13.67 10.98
C ALA A 200 5.20 -15.18 10.84
N VAL A 201 6.39 -15.62 10.42
CA VAL A 201 6.76 -17.05 10.34
C VAL A 201 6.93 -17.63 11.75
N SER A 202 7.59 -16.92 12.67
CA SER A 202 7.76 -17.35 14.06
C SER A 202 6.46 -17.43 14.85
N ALA A 203 5.42 -16.69 14.44
CA ALA A 203 4.11 -16.72 15.07
C ALA A 203 3.22 -17.92 14.65
N LEU A 204 3.64 -18.70 13.65
CA LEU A 204 2.95 -19.94 13.27
C LEU A 204 3.16 -21.02 14.33
N ASP A 205 2.19 -21.92 14.46
CA ASP A 205 2.38 -23.14 15.24
C ASP A 205 3.50 -24.01 14.63
N GLU A 206 4.21 -24.74 15.50
CA GLU A 206 5.42 -25.48 15.13
C GLU A 206 5.13 -26.51 14.03
N ASP A 207 4.01 -27.25 14.15
CA ASP A 207 3.63 -28.31 13.22
C ASP A 207 3.31 -27.75 11.83
N THR A 208 2.55 -26.67 11.75
CA THR A 208 2.22 -26.00 10.48
C THR A 208 3.47 -25.42 9.85
N ARG A 209 4.34 -24.78 10.65
CA ARG A 209 5.62 -24.27 10.15
C ARG A 209 6.49 -25.40 9.61
N ALA A 210 6.66 -26.50 10.35
CA ALA A 210 7.45 -27.64 9.93
C ALA A 210 6.89 -28.29 8.65
N ARG A 211 5.57 -28.46 8.54
CA ARG A 211 4.92 -28.99 7.33
C ARG A 211 5.15 -28.10 6.10
N ILE A 212 5.01 -26.77 6.24
CA ILE A 212 5.22 -25.84 5.13
C ILE A 212 6.69 -25.84 4.68
N LEU A 213 7.63 -25.85 5.63
CA LEU A 213 9.06 -25.90 5.32
C LEU A 213 9.46 -27.23 4.67
N ALA A 214 8.87 -28.35 5.11
CA ALA A 214 9.05 -29.65 4.47
C ALA A 214 8.52 -29.64 3.03
N ASP A 215 7.32 -29.11 2.77
CA ASP A 215 6.77 -28.99 1.41
C ASP A 215 7.65 -28.11 0.50
N LEU A 216 8.25 -27.04 1.04
CA LEU A 216 9.24 -26.25 0.30
C LEU A 216 10.52 -27.03 -0.03
N GLY A 217 11.02 -27.82 0.93
CA GLY A 217 12.16 -28.72 0.74
C GLY A 217 11.88 -29.75 -0.35
N ASP A 218 10.77 -30.48 -0.22
CA ASP A 218 10.31 -31.47 -1.21
C ASP A 218 10.16 -30.86 -2.61
N ALA A 219 9.68 -29.61 -2.69
CA ALA A 219 9.57 -28.92 -3.96
C ALA A 219 10.92 -28.57 -4.58
N ILE A 220 11.91 -28.14 -3.78
CA ILE A 220 13.26 -27.86 -4.27
C ILE A 220 13.93 -29.16 -4.76
N ASP A 221 13.77 -30.24 -4.00
CA ASP A 221 14.31 -31.57 -4.34
C ASP A 221 13.69 -32.09 -5.66
N GLU A 222 12.40 -31.90 -5.86
CA GLU A 222 11.69 -32.22 -7.11
C GLU A 222 12.21 -31.39 -8.29
N LEU A 223 12.50 -30.10 -8.10
CA LEU A 223 13.06 -29.25 -9.16
C LEU A 223 14.48 -29.68 -9.55
N GLU A 224 15.31 -30.02 -8.57
CA GLU A 224 16.68 -30.48 -8.78
C GLU A 224 16.69 -31.85 -9.47
N THR A 225 15.94 -32.82 -8.95
CA THR A 225 15.88 -34.19 -9.48
C THR A 225 15.35 -34.22 -10.91
N ALA A 226 14.39 -33.35 -11.23
CA ALA A 226 13.86 -33.20 -12.58
C ALA A 226 14.78 -32.41 -13.54
N GLY A 227 15.96 -31.95 -13.08
CA GLY A 227 16.91 -31.17 -13.88
C GLY A 227 16.40 -29.78 -14.27
N ARG A 228 15.40 -29.25 -13.56
CA ARG A 228 14.79 -27.93 -13.83
C ARG A 228 15.62 -26.78 -13.26
N ILE A 229 16.40 -27.08 -12.22
CA ILE A 229 17.38 -26.18 -11.61
C ILE A 229 18.70 -26.93 -11.38
N PRO A 230 19.86 -26.26 -11.42
CA PRO A 230 21.14 -26.89 -11.09
C PRO A 230 21.28 -27.09 -9.57
N GLU A 231 22.11 -28.06 -9.17
CA GLU A 231 22.42 -28.39 -7.77
C GLU A 231 22.88 -27.17 -6.95
N SER A 232 23.71 -26.30 -7.54
CA SER A 232 24.16 -25.08 -6.88
C SER A 232 23.00 -24.13 -6.53
N LEU A 233 22.00 -24.04 -7.41
CA LEU A 233 20.82 -23.21 -7.18
C LEU A 233 19.88 -23.85 -6.14
N ALA A 234 19.76 -25.18 -6.15
CA ALA A 234 19.01 -25.92 -5.13
C ALA A 234 19.64 -25.76 -3.74
N ALA A 235 20.97 -25.86 -3.63
CA ALA A 235 21.70 -25.61 -2.39
C ALA A 235 21.46 -24.18 -1.87
N ASP A 236 21.55 -23.18 -2.75
CA ASP A 236 21.23 -21.78 -2.40
C ASP A 236 19.78 -21.61 -1.95
N ALA A 237 18.84 -22.29 -2.62
CA ALA A 237 17.42 -22.23 -2.28
C ALA A 237 17.15 -22.80 -0.88
N ARG A 238 17.73 -23.96 -0.54
CA ARG A 238 17.60 -24.58 0.80
C ARG A 238 18.14 -23.70 1.93
N GLN A 239 19.17 -22.89 1.65
CA GLN A 239 19.75 -21.97 2.63
C GLN A 239 19.00 -20.63 2.74
N THR A 240 18.04 -20.38 1.85
CA THR A 240 17.34 -19.09 1.81
C THR A 240 16.31 -19.02 2.94
N PRO A 241 16.25 -17.91 3.71
CA PRO A 241 15.26 -17.76 4.76
C PRO A 241 13.82 -17.99 4.25
N PRO A 242 12.93 -18.60 5.05
CA PRO A 242 11.56 -18.86 4.65
C PRO A 242 10.82 -17.59 4.22
N GLY A 243 10.18 -17.61 3.03
CA GLY A 243 9.46 -16.47 2.49
C GLY A 243 10.32 -15.47 1.71
N MET A 244 11.60 -15.79 1.46
CA MET A 244 12.54 -14.96 0.71
C MET A 244 13.05 -15.59 -0.60
N LEU A 245 12.55 -16.76 -1.02
CA LEU A 245 13.01 -17.41 -2.26
C LEU A 245 12.74 -16.53 -3.48
N GLY A 246 11.52 -16.01 -3.62
CA GLY A 246 11.16 -15.11 -4.71
C GLY A 246 12.00 -13.83 -4.69
N ALA A 247 12.24 -13.27 -3.50
CA ALA A 247 13.05 -12.06 -3.35
C ALA A 247 14.51 -12.26 -3.77
N ARG A 248 15.08 -13.43 -3.48
CA ARG A 248 16.47 -13.77 -3.80
C ARG A 248 16.67 -14.13 -5.26
N PHE A 249 15.80 -14.98 -5.82
CA PHE A 249 15.99 -15.55 -7.16
C PHE A 249 15.23 -14.83 -8.28
N ALA A 250 14.30 -13.94 -7.92
CA ALA A 250 13.60 -13.07 -8.84
C ALA A 250 13.41 -11.66 -8.24
N PRO A 251 14.51 -10.94 -7.97
CA PRO A 251 14.44 -9.59 -7.42
C PRO A 251 13.69 -8.65 -8.36
N ARG A 252 13.03 -7.63 -7.80
CA ARG A 252 12.38 -6.58 -8.59
C ARG A 252 13.46 -5.70 -9.25
N GLY A 253 13.78 -5.99 -10.51
CA GLY A 253 14.69 -5.19 -11.34
C GLY A 253 16.16 -5.41 -11.01
N ALA A 254 16.88 -6.02 -11.95
CA ALA A 254 18.23 -5.58 -12.28
C ALA A 254 18.12 -4.50 -13.35
#